data_AF-A0A7K1CKF8-F1
#
_entry.id   AF-A0A7K1CKF8-F1
#
_cell.length_a   1.000
_cell.length_b   1.000
_cell.length_c   1.000
_cell.angle_alpha   90.00
_cell.angle_beta   90.00
_cell.angle_gamma   90.00
#
_symmetry.space_group_name_H-M   'P 1'
#
loop_
_entity.id
_entity.type
_entity.pdbx_description
1 polymer ?
#
loop_
_entity_poly.entity_id
_entity_poly.type
_entity_poly.pdbx_seq_one_letter_code
_entity_poly.pdbx_strand_id
1 'polypeptide(L)'
;DITDLINRESEDTQELLTSAGVNKAKVSGLAISASEAATLPRQELLALIESLTAQMRQAAQDLQFELAARFRDEIRDLKKELRAMEVGGL
;
A
#
# COMPACT_ATOMS: atom_id res chain seq x y z
N ASP A 1 -13.62 17.70 -0.92
CA ASP A 1 -13.90 17.39 0.50
C ASP A 1 -12.81 16.46 1.06
N ILE A 2 -12.66 16.31 2.38
CA ILE A 2 -11.71 15.34 2.94
C ILE A 2 -12.10 13.89 2.58
N THR A 3 -13.40 13.62 2.46
CA THR A 3 -13.94 12.32 2.04
C THR A 3 -13.59 12.01 0.59
N ASP A 4 -13.66 13.01 -0.31
CA ASP A 4 -13.22 12.84 -1.71
C ASP A 4 -11.73 12.47 -1.80
N LEU A 5 -10.89 13.10 -0.97
CA LEU A 5 -9.46 12.82 -0.93
C LEU A 5 -9.18 11.40 -0.42
N ILE A 6 -9.95 10.92 0.57
CA ILE A 6 -9.84 9.55 1.10
C ILE A 6 -10.28 8.51 0.07
N ASN A 7 -11.36 8.79 -0.65
CA ASN A 7 -11.84 7.90 -1.72
C ASN A 7 -10.80 7.77 -2.83
N ARG A 8 -10.30 8.91 -3.32
CA ARG A 8 -9.24 8.93 -4.33
C ARG A 8 -8.00 8.16 -3.89
N GLU A 9 -7.54 8.37 -2.66
CA GLU A 9 -6.36 7.65 -2.15
C GLU A 9 -6.58 6.15 -1.98
N SER A 10 -7.81 5.74 -1.69
CA SER A 10 -8.20 4.33 -1.67
C SER A 10 -8.17 3.72 -3.07
N GLU A 11 -8.69 4.43 -4.07
CA GLU A 11 -8.69 4.02 -5.48
C GLU A 11 -7.25 3.92 -6.03
N ASP A 12 -6.41 4.94 -5.79
CA ASP A 12 -4.99 4.94 -6.14
C ASP A 12 -4.26 3.74 -5.53
N THR A 13 -4.62 3.35 -4.30
CA THR A 13 -4.02 2.17 -3.66
C THR A 13 -4.47 0.87 -4.32
N GLN A 14 -5.75 0.74 -4.67
CA GLN A 14 -6.26 -0.43 -5.38
C GLN A 14 -5.62 -0.59 -6.76
N GLU A 15 -5.44 0.51 -7.49
CA GLU A 15 -4.73 0.52 -8.77
C GLU A 15 -3.26 0.10 -8.60
N LEU A 16 -2.59 0.62 -7.56
CA LEU A 16 -1.22 0.25 -7.23
C LEU A 16 -1.08 -1.24 -6.88
N LEU A 17 -1.99 -1.81 -6.08
CA LEU A 17 -1.97 -3.24 -5.74
C LEU A 17 -2.22 -4.12 -6.97
N THR A 18 -3.12 -3.69 -7.85
CA THR A 18 -3.45 -4.38 -9.10
C THR A 18 -2.25 -4.37 -10.05
N SER A 19 -1.64 -3.20 -10.26
CA SER A 19 -0.47 -3.01 -11.12
C SER A 19 0.80 -3.66 -10.56
N ALA A 20 0.94 -3.73 -9.23
CA ALA A 20 2.04 -4.43 -8.56
C ALA A 20 1.96 -5.96 -8.69
N GLY A 21 0.88 -6.50 -9.28
CA GLY A 21 0.76 -7.92 -9.59
C GLY A 21 0.57 -8.78 -8.34
N VAL A 22 -0.05 -8.25 -7.28
CA VAL A 22 -0.43 -9.03 -6.08
C VAL A 22 -1.57 -9.99 -6.46
N ASN A 23 -1.21 -11.03 -7.22
CA ASN A 23 -2.04 -12.21 -7.39
C ASN A 23 -2.09 -12.89 -6.01
N LYS A 24 -3.21 -12.69 -5.31
CA LYS A 24 -3.55 -13.24 -3.97
C LYS A 24 -3.53 -14.78 -3.88
N ALA A 25 -2.96 -15.47 -4.87
CA ALA A 25 -3.04 -16.92 -5.09
C ALA A 25 -1.73 -17.70 -4.82
N LYS A 26 -0.64 -17.08 -4.34
CA LYS A 26 0.66 -17.78 -4.20
C LYS A 26 1.34 -17.61 -2.83
N VAL A 27 0.59 -17.80 -1.73
CA VAL A 27 1.17 -17.99 -0.38
C VAL A 27 1.25 -19.46 0.06
N SER A 28 1.05 -20.42 -0.86
CA SER A 28 1.39 -21.82 -0.58
C SER A 28 2.82 -22.10 -1.03
N GLY A 29 3.69 -22.35 -0.04
CA GLY A 29 5.14 -22.21 -0.10
C GLY A 29 5.89 -22.92 -1.22
N LEU A 30 6.99 -22.32 -1.66
CA LEU A 30 8.16 -22.98 -2.27
C LEU A 30 9.30 -21.97 -2.46
N ALA A 31 10.49 -22.33 -1.97
CA ALA A 31 11.84 -21.84 -2.31
C ALA A 31 12.01 -20.35 -2.69
N ILE A 32 12.49 -19.54 -1.73
CA ILE A 32 12.87 -18.14 -1.95
C ILE A 32 14.14 -18.10 -2.81
N SER A 33 14.01 -17.71 -4.07
CA SER A 33 15.13 -17.40 -4.95
C SER A 33 15.76 -16.05 -4.55
N ALA A 34 17.04 -15.79 -4.81
CA ALA A 34 17.68 -14.50 -4.49
C ALA A 34 16.97 -13.28 -5.12
N SER A 35 16.29 -13.48 -6.26
CA SER A 35 15.39 -12.50 -6.87
C SER A 35 14.09 -12.29 -6.09
N GLU A 36 13.59 -13.30 -5.37
CA GLU A 36 12.40 -13.18 -4.52
C GLU A 36 12.73 -12.52 -3.18
N ALA A 37 13.96 -12.71 -2.66
CA ALA A 37 14.43 -12.02 -1.47
C ALA A 37 14.51 -10.49 -1.67
N ALA A 38 14.87 -10.02 -2.86
CA ALA A 38 14.80 -8.59 -3.21
C ALA A 38 13.36 -8.07 -3.35
N THR A 39 12.39 -8.95 -3.63
CA THR A 39 10.96 -8.59 -3.69
C THR A 39 10.24 -8.66 -2.33
N LEU A 40 10.85 -9.29 -1.32
CA LEU A 40 10.26 -9.43 0.01
C LEU A 40 9.99 -8.06 0.68
N PRO A 41 10.96 -7.12 0.72
CA PRO A 41 10.74 -5.79 1.29
C PRO A 41 9.63 -5.01 0.56
N ARG A 42 9.56 -5.17 -0.78
CA ARG A 42 8.52 -4.58 -1.61
C ARG A 42 7.13 -5.14 -1.29
N GLN A 43 7.01 -6.46 -1.13
CA GLN A 43 5.75 -7.12 -0.80
C GLN A 43 5.26 -6.74 0.60
N GLU A 44 6.17 -6.62 1.57
CA GLU A 44 5.86 -6.14 2.92
C GLU A 44 5.36 -4.69 2.90
N LEU A 45 5.99 -3.81 2.13
CA LEU A 45 5.55 -2.43 1.96
C LEU A 45 4.15 -2.35 1.34
N LEU A 46 3.87 -3.16 0.31
CA LEU A 46 2.56 -3.25 -0.33
C LEU A 46 1.47 -3.70 0.65
N ALA A 47 1.76 -4.74 1.45
CA ALA A 47 0.83 -5.23 2.46
C ALA A 47 0.56 -4.19 3.56
N LEU A 48 1.59 -3.42 3.96
CA LEU A 48 1.45 -2.32 4.91
C LEU A 48 0.57 -1.20 4.34
N ILE A 49 0.79 -0.80 3.09
CA ILE A 49 -0.02 0.21 2.40
C ILE A 49 -1.50 -0.23 2.33
N GLU A 50 -1.77 -1.51 2.02
CA GLU A 50 -3.12 -2.07 2.01
C GLU A 50 -3.78 -1.98 3.41
N SER A 51 -3.05 -2.39 4.45
CA SER A 51 -3.52 -2.36 5.84
C SER A 51 -3.84 -0.93 6.32
N LEU A 52 -2.95 0.02 6.07
CA LEU A 52 -3.15 1.42 6.44
C LEU A 52 -4.31 2.05 5.64
N THR A 53 -4.48 1.66 4.37
CA THR A 53 -5.62 2.12 3.56
C THR A 53 -6.94 1.60 4.13
N ALA A 54 -6.98 0.36 4.62
CA ALA A 54 -8.17 -0.15 5.31
C ALA A 54 -8.46 0.63 6.61
N GLN A 55 -7.44 0.92 7.41
CA GLN A 55 -7.57 1.73 8.63
C GLN A 55 -8.01 3.17 8.35
N MET A 56 -7.50 3.79 7.27
CA MET A 56 -7.93 5.11 6.81
C MET A 56 -9.42 5.13 6.45
N ARG A 57 -9.89 4.14 5.69
CA ARG A 57 -11.33 4.03 5.35
C ARG A 57 -12.19 3.84 6.59
N GLN A 58 -11.75 3.00 7.53
CA GLN A 58 -12.49 2.78 8.78
C GLN A 58 -12.58 4.08 9.59
N ALA A 59 -11.46 4.81 9.76
CA ALA A 59 -11.45 6.11 10.42
C ALA A 59 -12.39 7.13 9.72
N ALA A 60 -12.45 7.11 8.39
CA ALA A 60 -13.37 7.95 7.63
C ALA A 60 -14.84 7.58 7.86
N GLN A 61 -15.16 6.29 7.91
CA GLN A 61 -16.50 5.78 8.24
C GLN A 61 -16.91 6.18 9.66
N ASP A 62 -15.95 6.20 10.59
CA ASP A 62 -16.15 6.60 11.99
C ASP A 62 -16.09 8.14 12.20
N LEU A 63 -16.09 8.92 11.10
CA LEU A 63 -16.01 10.40 11.08
C LEU A 63 -14.75 10.97 11.75
N GLN A 64 -13.71 10.15 11.93
CA GLN A 64 -12.41 10.53 12.48
C GLN A 64 -11.50 11.11 11.38
N PHE A 65 -11.88 12.27 10.83
CA PHE A 65 -11.22 12.83 9.65
C PHE A 65 -9.76 13.25 9.87
N GLU A 66 -9.39 13.71 11.07
CA GLU A 66 -8.00 14.03 11.38
C GLU A 66 -7.12 12.77 11.39
N LEU A 67 -7.63 11.68 11.94
CA LEU A 67 -6.94 10.39 11.94
C LEU A 67 -6.84 9.82 10.52
N ALA A 68 -7.92 9.90 9.74
CA ALA A 68 -7.91 9.49 8.33
C ALA A 68 -6.92 10.33 7.51
N ALA A 69 -6.83 11.63 7.75
CA ALA A 69 -5.85 12.51 7.08
C ALA A 69 -4.40 12.13 7.43
N ARG A 70 -4.14 11.77 8.69
CA ARG A 70 -2.81 11.27 9.10
C ARG A 70 -2.45 9.98 8.38
N PHE A 71 -3.37 9.01 8.34
CA PHE A 71 -3.15 7.75 7.60
C PHE A 71 -2.94 8.00 6.11
N ARG A 72 -3.68 8.94 5.51
CA ARG A 72 -3.49 9.34 4.11
C ARG A 72 -2.07 9.81 3.83
N ASP A 73 -1.55 10.69 4.68
CA ASP A 73 -0.22 11.25 4.48
C ASP A 73 0.87 10.16 4.65
N GLU A 74 0.69 9.26 5.61
CA GLU A 74 1.56 8.09 5.80
C GLU A 74 1.54 7.13 4.60
N ILE A 75 0.35 6.83 4.05
CA ILE A 75 0.19 6.04 2.82
C ILE A 75 0.91 6.69 1.65
N ARG A 76 0.81 8.00 1.50
CA ARG A 76 1.47 8.74 0.41
C ARG A 76 2.98 8.67 0.50
N ASP A 77 3.53 8.71 1.71
CA ASP A 77 4.97 8.60 1.91
C ASP A 77 5.47 7.18 1.63
N LEU A 78 4.75 6.16 2.09
CA LEU A 78 5.06 4.75 1.77
C LEU A 78 4.99 4.47 0.25
N LYS A 79 4.02 5.06 -0.46
CA LYS A 79 3.94 4.96 -1.94
C LYS A 79 5.15 5.59 -2.64
N LYS A 80 5.70 6.69 -2.11
CA LYS A 80 6.92 7.30 -2.65
C LYS A 80 8.13 6.41 -2.39
N GLU A 81 8.23 5.85 -1.19
CA GLU A 81 9.30 4.91 -0.83
C GLU A 81 9.28 3.67 -1.73
N LEU A 82 8.09 3.10 -1.98
CA LEU A 82 7.91 2.00 -2.93
C LEU A 82 8.45 2.34 -4.31
N ARG A 83 8.11 3.52 -4.86
CA ARG A 83 8.64 3.97 -6.16
C ARG A 83 10.14 4.23 -6.13
N ALA A 84 10.67 4.73 -5.02
CA ALA A 84 12.10 4.91 -4.85
C ALA A 84 12.84 3.57 -4.88
N MET A 85 12.25 2.50 -4.33
CA MET A 85 12.77 1.13 -4.46
C MET A 85 12.64 0.60 -5.90
N GLU A 86 11.58 0.92 -6.63
CA GLU A 86 11.40 0.50 -8.04
C GLU A 86 12.36 1.21 -9.01
N VAL A 87 12.61 2.50 -8.80
CA VAL A 87 13.49 3.33 -9.66
C VAL A 87 14.95 3.20 -9.24
N GLY A 88 15.21 3.08 -7.95
CA GLY A 88 16.54 3.05 -7.34
C GLY A 88 17.15 1.66 -7.26
N GLY A 89 16.80 0.74 -8.16
CA GLY A 89 17.44 -0.57 -8.24
C GLY A 89 18.96 -0.43 -8.19
N LEU A 90 19.53 -0.77 -7.03
CA LEU A 90 20.95 -1.10 -6.87
C LEU A 90 21.19 -2.51 -7.43
#